data_AF-A0A447L1Z0-F1
#
_entry.id   AF-A0A447L1Z0-F1
#
_cell.length_a   1.000
_cell.length_b   1.000
_cell.length_c   1.000
_cell.angle_alpha   90.00
_cell.angle_beta   90.00
_cell.angle_gamma   90.00
#
_symmetry.space_group_name_H-M   'P 1'
#
loop_
_entity.id
_entity.type
_entity.pdbx_description
1 polymer ?
#
loop_
_entity_poly.entity_id
_entity_poly.type
_entity_poly.pdbx_seq_one_letter_code
_entity_poly.pdbx_strand_id
1 'polypeptide(L)'
;MRDSEHFFFDLPSFSEMLQAWTRSGALQEQVANKMQEWFESGLQQWDISRDAPYFGFEIPDAPGKYFYVWLDAPIGYMGSFKNLCDKRGDLDFDEFWRKDSTTELYHFIGKDIVYFHSLFWPAMLEGSNFRKPTQSVRTRLRHGQRRQNVQVTRHLYQGRHLPAAPGRRLPALLLRGQAVLAHR
;
A
#
# COMPACT_ATOMS: atom_id res chain seq x y z
N MET A 1 16.44 -11.04 -26.24
CA MET A 1 15.33 -10.45 -25.48
C MET A 1 14.11 -11.34 -25.71
N ARG A 2 13.25 -11.48 -24.71
CA ARG A 2 12.00 -12.25 -24.81
C ARG A 2 10.87 -11.32 -24.39
N ASP A 3 9.85 -11.23 -25.22
CA ASP A 3 8.69 -10.38 -24.96
C ASP A 3 7.75 -11.08 -23.97
N SER A 4 7.10 -10.27 -23.12
CA SER A 4 6.14 -10.72 -22.13
C SER A 4 5.15 -9.61 -21.83
N GLU A 5 3.88 -9.97 -21.65
CA GLU A 5 2.84 -9.02 -21.25
C GLU A 5 2.98 -8.66 -19.76
N HIS A 6 2.92 -7.37 -19.43
CA HIS A 6 2.99 -6.88 -18.05
C HIS A 6 1.76 -6.03 -17.71
N PHE A 7 1.34 -6.10 -16.45
CA PHE A 7 0.25 -5.29 -15.90
C PHE A 7 0.82 -4.05 -15.21
N PHE A 8 0.21 -2.90 -15.47
CA PHE A 8 0.67 -1.62 -14.95
C PHE A 8 -0.41 -0.95 -14.09
N PHE A 9 0.00 -0.40 -12.94
CA PHE A 9 -0.81 0.50 -12.13
C PHE A 9 -0.65 1.93 -12.64
N ASP A 10 -1.78 2.59 -12.91
CA ASP A 10 -1.82 3.95 -13.45
C ASP A 10 -1.61 5.02 -12.35
N LEU A 11 -0.45 4.99 -11.70
CA LEU A 11 -0.06 5.98 -10.68
C LEU A 11 -0.26 7.46 -11.12
N PRO A 12 0.01 7.85 -12.39
CA PRO A 12 -0.22 9.23 -12.85
C PRO A 12 -1.65 9.73 -12.65
N SER A 13 -2.66 8.87 -12.74
CA SER A 13 -4.07 9.27 -12.56
C SER A 13 -4.38 9.76 -11.15
N PHE A 14 -3.51 9.49 -10.17
CA PHE A 14 -3.64 9.91 -8.78
C PHE A 14 -2.80 11.14 -8.43
N SER A 15 -2.12 11.76 -9.41
CA SER A 15 -1.16 12.85 -9.18
C SER A 15 -1.73 14.00 -8.36
N GLU A 16 -2.91 14.53 -8.73
CA GLU A 16 -3.53 15.66 -8.01
C GLU A 16 -3.87 15.30 -6.55
N MET A 17 -4.45 14.12 -6.34
CA MET A 17 -4.78 13.62 -5.00
C MET A 17 -3.51 13.47 -4.14
N LEU A 18 -2.44 12.91 -4.70
CA LEU A 18 -1.17 12.73 -4.01
C LEU A 18 -0.50 14.08 -3.70
N GLN A 19 -0.53 15.04 -4.62
CA GLN A 19 -0.03 16.39 -4.37
C GLN A 19 -0.79 17.09 -3.24
N ALA A 20 -2.11 16.95 -3.20
CA ALA A 20 -2.93 17.52 -2.12
C ALA A 20 -2.63 16.83 -0.77
N TRP A 21 -2.59 15.50 -0.75
CA TRP A 21 -2.34 14.73 0.47
C TRP A 21 -0.92 14.94 1.03
N THR A 22 0.10 15.00 0.17
CA THR A 22 1.49 15.24 0.60
C THR A 22 1.68 16.63 1.23
N ARG A 23 0.84 17.61 0.88
CA ARG A 23 0.84 18.97 1.43
C ARG A 23 -0.10 19.18 2.63
N SER A 24 -0.90 18.17 3.01
CA SER A 24 -1.89 18.29 4.10
C SER A 24 -1.31 18.22 5.51
N GLY A 25 0.01 18.14 5.66
CA GLY A 25 0.69 17.85 6.94
C GLY A 25 0.77 16.36 7.30
N ALA A 26 0.40 15.45 6.37
CA ALA A 26 0.53 14.00 6.56
C ALA A 26 2.00 13.51 6.55
N LEU A 27 2.90 14.30 5.96
CA LEU A 27 4.32 13.98 5.81
C LEU A 27 5.20 14.99 6.54
N GLN A 28 6.40 14.55 6.92
CA GLN A 28 7.44 15.48 7.37
C GLN A 28 7.83 16.41 6.22
N GLU A 29 8.14 17.67 6.52
CA GLU A 29 8.47 18.69 5.52
C GLU A 29 9.57 18.25 4.54
N GLN A 30 10.64 17.62 5.06
CA GLN A 30 11.74 17.08 4.25
C GLN A 30 11.26 16.04 3.22
N VAL A 31 10.29 15.20 3.61
CA VAL A 31 9.69 14.22 2.70
C VAL A 31 8.78 14.92 1.70
N ALA A 32 7.93 15.83 2.14
CA ALA A 32 7.04 16.58 1.26
C ALA A 32 7.83 17.33 0.16
N ASN A 33 8.97 17.93 0.52
CA ASN A 33 9.87 18.58 -0.43
C ASN A 33 10.45 17.57 -1.44
N LYS A 34 10.91 16.41 -0.97
CA LYS A 34 11.39 15.34 -1.86
C LYS A 34 10.31 14.84 -2.81
N MET A 35 9.03 14.85 -2.40
CA MET A 35 7.92 14.47 -3.28
C MET A 35 7.77 15.42 -4.46
N GLN A 36 8.04 16.72 -4.27
CA GLN A 36 7.93 17.72 -5.34
C GLN A 36 8.88 17.39 -6.49
N GLU A 37 10.12 16.98 -6.20
CA GLU A 37 11.08 16.54 -7.23
C GLU A 37 10.54 15.37 -8.07
N TRP A 38 9.79 14.45 -7.44
CA TRP A 38 9.18 13.31 -8.14
C TRP A 38 7.95 13.69 -8.95
N PHE A 39 7.16 14.65 -8.48
CA PHE A 39 6.05 15.20 -9.26
C PHE A 39 6.56 15.98 -10.48
N GLU A 40 7.62 16.79 -10.31
CA GLU A 40 8.28 17.54 -11.38
C GLU A 40 8.89 16.61 -12.44
N SER A 41 9.46 15.48 -12.01
CA SER A 41 9.99 14.45 -12.91
C SER A 41 8.89 13.71 -13.70
N GLY A 42 7.63 13.86 -13.29
CA GLY A 42 6.48 13.16 -13.87
C GLY A 42 6.32 11.75 -13.32
N LEU A 43 5.16 11.48 -12.72
CA LEU A 43 4.80 10.12 -12.29
C LEU A 43 4.69 9.21 -13.52
N GLN A 44 5.13 7.96 -13.35
CA GLN A 44 5.10 6.94 -14.38
C GLN A 44 4.17 5.81 -13.95
N GLN A 45 3.66 5.06 -14.93
CA GLN A 45 2.98 3.80 -14.67
C GLN A 45 3.94 2.82 -13.99
N TRP A 46 3.40 2.01 -13.09
CA TRP A 46 4.16 1.07 -12.28
C TRP A 46 3.89 -0.35 -12.72
N ASP A 47 4.89 -1.08 -13.20
CA ASP A 47 4.75 -2.52 -13.47
C ASP A 47 4.58 -3.29 -12.16
N ILE A 48 3.43 -3.95 -12.05
CA ILE A 48 2.98 -4.67 -10.85
C ILE A 48 2.97 -6.19 -11.03
N SER A 49 3.54 -6.71 -12.13
CA SER A 49 3.46 -8.13 -12.48
C SER A 49 4.82 -8.78 -12.74
N ARG A 50 4.95 -10.07 -12.43
CA ARG A 50 6.16 -10.87 -12.66
C ARG A 50 5.77 -12.22 -13.29
N ASP A 51 6.56 -12.68 -14.25
CA ASP A 51 6.37 -14.00 -14.86
C ASP A 51 6.75 -15.14 -13.93
N ALA A 52 6.12 -16.29 -14.12
CA ALA A 52 6.58 -17.56 -13.56
C ALA A 52 8.01 -17.91 -14.05
N PRO A 53 8.84 -18.58 -13.23
CA PRO A 53 8.58 -18.97 -11.85
C PRO A 53 8.75 -17.81 -10.88
N TYR A 54 7.77 -17.60 -10.00
CA TYR A 54 7.81 -16.57 -8.97
C TYR A 54 7.18 -17.07 -7.67
N PHE A 55 7.77 -16.69 -6.54
CA PHE A 55 7.19 -16.96 -5.22
C PHE A 55 6.35 -15.76 -4.78
N GLY A 56 5.04 -15.84 -5.01
CA GLY A 56 4.09 -14.78 -4.67
C GLY A 56 2.65 -15.20 -4.95
N PHE A 57 1.75 -14.22 -5.01
CA PHE A 57 0.35 -14.45 -5.35
C PHE A 57 0.14 -14.37 -6.85
N GLU A 58 -0.50 -15.38 -7.44
CA GLU A 58 -0.90 -15.38 -8.85
C GLU A 58 -1.99 -14.32 -9.09
N ILE A 59 -1.90 -13.60 -10.20
CA ILE A 59 -2.85 -12.57 -10.59
C ILE A 59 -4.14 -13.28 -11.06
N PRO A 60 -5.31 -12.95 -10.47
CA PRO A 60 -6.57 -13.52 -10.93
C PRO A 60 -6.77 -13.28 -12.42
N ASP A 61 -7.26 -14.31 -13.12
CA ASP A 61 -7.56 -14.27 -14.56
C ASP A 61 -6.33 -14.06 -15.47
N ALA A 62 -5.10 -14.15 -14.94
CA ALA A 62 -3.85 -14.07 -15.71
C ALA A 62 -2.88 -15.23 -15.35
N PRO A 63 -3.09 -16.43 -15.92
CA PRO A 63 -2.29 -17.62 -15.59
C PRO A 63 -0.78 -17.41 -15.80
N GLY A 64 0.03 -17.81 -14.82
CA GLY A 64 1.49 -17.70 -14.88
C GLY A 64 2.04 -16.29 -14.63
N LYS A 65 1.19 -15.32 -14.25
CA LYS A 65 1.57 -13.97 -13.85
C LYS A 65 1.36 -13.81 -12.35
N TYR A 66 2.32 -13.19 -11.67
CA TYR A 66 2.31 -13.00 -10.23
C TYR A 66 2.39 -11.52 -9.88
N PHE A 67 1.78 -11.11 -8.77
CA PHE A 67 1.97 -9.75 -8.26
C PHE A 67 3.43 -9.53 -7.87
N TYR A 68 3.97 -8.38 -8.29
CA TYR A 68 5.26 -7.92 -7.82
C TYR A 68 5.18 -7.63 -6.31
N VAL A 69 6.19 -8.06 -5.55
CA VAL A 69 6.22 -7.96 -4.07
C VAL A 69 5.92 -6.55 -3.52
N TRP A 70 6.22 -5.48 -4.27
CA TRP A 70 5.90 -4.13 -3.80
C TRP A 70 4.42 -3.75 -3.89
N LEU A 71 3.61 -4.52 -4.63
CA LEU A 71 2.17 -4.43 -4.60
C LEU A 71 1.61 -5.12 -3.35
N ASP A 72 2.04 -6.34 -3.04
CA ASP A 72 1.45 -7.12 -1.94
C ASP A 72 2.02 -6.77 -0.55
N ALA A 73 3.28 -6.32 -0.47
CA ALA A 73 3.94 -6.01 0.80
C ALA A 73 3.16 -5.00 1.67
N PRO A 74 2.71 -3.83 1.17
CA PRO A 74 1.93 -2.91 2.00
C PRO A 74 0.51 -3.43 2.30
N ILE A 75 -0.09 -4.27 1.43
CA ILE A 75 -1.36 -4.96 1.74
C ILE A 75 -1.19 -5.92 2.93
N GLY A 76 0.03 -6.42 3.16
CA GLY A 76 0.40 -7.16 4.36
C GLY A 76 0.07 -6.44 5.68
N TYR A 77 0.04 -5.10 5.71
CA TYR A 77 -0.42 -4.33 6.88
C TYR A 77 -1.89 -4.58 7.18
N MET A 78 -2.73 -4.54 6.15
CA MET A 78 -4.16 -4.84 6.25
C MET A 78 -4.36 -6.32 6.61
N GLY A 79 -3.66 -7.22 5.93
CA GLY A 79 -3.76 -8.66 6.19
C GLY A 79 -3.37 -9.06 7.61
N SER A 80 -2.30 -8.46 8.14
CA SER A 80 -1.86 -8.66 9.52
C SER A 80 -2.90 -8.17 10.53
N PHE A 81 -3.45 -6.96 10.33
CA PHE A 81 -4.47 -6.41 11.21
C PHE A 81 -5.78 -7.19 11.15
N LYS A 82 -6.22 -7.56 9.95
CA LYS A 82 -7.38 -8.43 9.78
C LYS A 82 -7.18 -9.76 10.51
N ASN A 83 -5.99 -10.35 10.44
CA ASN A 83 -5.72 -11.59 11.17
C ASN A 83 -5.81 -11.41 12.69
N LEU A 84 -5.48 -10.23 13.21
CA LEU A 84 -5.66 -9.89 14.62
C LEU A 84 -7.14 -9.76 14.96
N CYS A 85 -7.93 -9.03 14.17
CA CYS A 85 -9.39 -8.92 14.33
C CYS A 85 -10.07 -10.30 14.31
N ASP A 86 -9.69 -11.18 13.38
CA ASP A 86 -10.24 -12.54 13.29
C ASP A 86 -9.96 -13.38 14.56
N LYS A 87 -8.98 -13.00 15.38
CA LYS A 87 -8.62 -13.65 16.65
C LYS A 87 -9.15 -12.92 17.88
N ARG A 88 -9.68 -11.70 17.73
CA ARG A 88 -10.09 -10.80 18.81
C ARG A 88 -11.47 -10.23 18.53
N GLY A 89 -12.45 -10.62 19.33
CA GLY A 89 -13.84 -10.15 19.17
C GLY A 89 -14.07 -8.67 19.51
N ASP A 90 -13.06 -7.95 20.02
CA ASP A 90 -13.14 -6.55 20.41
C ASP A 90 -12.59 -5.57 19.36
N LEU A 91 -12.17 -6.06 18.19
CA LEU A 91 -11.60 -5.25 17.11
C LEU A 91 -12.36 -5.45 15.81
N ASP A 92 -12.75 -4.36 15.16
CA ASP A 92 -13.31 -4.37 13.82
C ASP A 92 -12.27 -3.89 12.80
N PHE A 93 -12.15 -4.62 11.69
CA PHE A 93 -11.26 -4.24 10.59
C PHE A 93 -11.75 -2.95 9.91
N ASP A 94 -13.05 -2.85 9.68
CA ASP A 94 -13.63 -1.76 8.90
C ASP A 94 -13.53 -0.43 9.66
N GLU A 95 -13.66 -0.44 10.99
CA GLU A 95 -13.43 0.73 11.84
C GLU A 95 -12.07 1.40 11.56
N PHE A 96 -11.04 0.62 11.21
CA PHE A 96 -9.69 1.13 10.96
C PHE A 96 -9.35 1.36 9.49
N TRP A 97 -10.03 0.73 8.55
CA TRP A 97 -9.62 0.75 7.13
C TRP A 97 -10.63 1.38 6.18
N ARG A 98 -11.90 1.53 6.56
CA ARG A 98 -12.90 2.23 5.73
C ARG A 98 -12.53 3.71 5.50
N LYS A 99 -12.98 4.27 4.38
CA LYS A 99 -12.62 5.63 3.92
C LYS A 99 -12.95 6.74 4.94
N ASP A 100 -14.05 6.59 5.67
CA ASP A 100 -14.57 7.52 6.68
C ASP A 100 -14.11 7.18 8.11
N SER A 101 -13.14 6.28 8.27
CA SER A 101 -12.57 5.94 9.56
C SER A 101 -12.00 7.17 10.28
N THR A 102 -12.36 7.32 11.55
CA THR A 102 -11.87 8.37 12.45
C THR A 102 -10.64 7.93 13.27
N THR A 103 -10.12 6.72 13.05
CA THR A 103 -8.94 6.21 13.77
C THR A 103 -7.65 6.82 13.22
N GLU A 104 -6.54 6.62 13.92
CA GLU A 104 -5.22 7.03 13.43
C GLU A 104 -4.44 5.83 12.88
N LEU A 105 -3.96 5.95 11.63
CA LEU A 105 -3.10 4.94 10.98
C LEU A 105 -1.71 5.53 10.72
N TYR A 106 -0.68 4.92 11.32
CA TYR A 106 0.70 5.36 11.19
C TYR A 106 1.63 4.27 10.66
N HIS A 107 2.47 4.66 9.70
CA HIS A 107 3.55 3.83 9.17
C HIS A 107 4.91 4.36 9.66
N PHE A 108 5.70 3.48 10.28
CA PHE A 108 7.09 3.77 10.66
C PHE A 108 8.02 3.12 9.64
N ILE A 109 8.59 3.95 8.77
CA ILE A 109 9.38 3.49 7.63
C ILE A 109 10.76 4.14 7.55
N GLY A 110 11.69 3.45 6.89
CA GLY A 110 13.00 3.98 6.54
C GLY A 110 12.94 4.90 5.32
N LYS A 111 13.97 5.74 5.15
CA LYS A 111 14.07 6.71 4.04
C LYS A 111 14.01 6.07 2.65
N ASP A 112 14.53 4.85 2.51
CA ASP A 112 14.70 4.19 1.22
C ASP A 112 13.38 3.65 0.64
N ILE A 113 12.32 3.59 1.45
CA ILE A 113 11.00 3.07 1.06
C ILE A 113 9.91 4.13 1.10
N VAL A 114 10.31 5.40 1.22
CA VAL A 114 9.39 6.55 1.29
C VAL A 114 8.53 6.63 0.04
N TYR A 115 9.13 6.52 -1.16
CA TYR A 115 8.41 6.56 -2.44
C TYR A 115 7.17 5.66 -2.44
N PHE A 116 7.35 4.42 -2.01
CA PHE A 116 6.27 3.44 -1.97
C PHE A 116 5.15 3.84 -1.00
N HIS A 117 5.49 4.42 0.16
CA HIS A 117 4.52 4.73 1.20
C HIS A 117 3.92 6.14 1.10
N SER A 118 4.48 7.01 0.27
CA SER A 118 4.00 8.38 0.04
C SER A 118 3.35 8.58 -1.32
N LEU A 119 3.58 7.69 -2.30
CA LEU A 119 2.96 7.77 -3.63
C LEU A 119 2.14 6.51 -3.94
N PHE A 120 2.82 5.36 -4.09
CA PHE A 120 2.18 4.14 -4.59
C PHE A 120 1.09 3.62 -3.63
N TRP A 121 1.37 3.52 -2.34
CA TRP A 121 0.45 2.98 -1.35
C TRP A 121 -0.82 3.84 -1.14
N PRO A 122 -0.72 5.16 -0.92
CA PRO A 122 -1.92 6.02 -0.83
C PRO A 122 -2.77 5.99 -2.11
N ALA A 123 -2.15 5.89 -3.29
CA ALA A 123 -2.87 5.76 -4.55
C ALA A 123 -3.64 4.44 -4.66
N MET A 124 -3.00 3.31 -4.32
CA MET A 124 -3.66 2.00 -4.29
C MET A 124 -4.86 2.00 -3.33
N LEU A 125 -4.68 2.56 -2.12
CA LEU A 125 -5.76 2.68 -1.13
C LEU A 125 -6.93 3.54 -1.65
N GLU A 126 -6.64 4.70 -2.25
CA GLU A 126 -7.67 5.60 -2.77
C GLU A 126 -8.51 4.92 -3.85
N GLY A 127 -7.86 4.32 -4.85
CA GLY A 127 -8.60 3.68 -5.93
C GLY A 127 -9.32 2.39 -5.51
N SER A 128 -9.02 1.83 -4.33
CA SER A 128 -9.66 0.63 -3.78
C SER A 128 -10.64 0.99 -2.66
N ASN A 129 -10.93 2.28 -2.52
CA ASN A 129 -11.90 2.84 -1.58
C ASN A 129 -11.58 2.60 -0.09
N PHE A 130 -10.30 2.53 0.25
CA PHE A 130 -9.82 2.49 1.62
C PHE A 130 -9.28 3.86 2.07
N ARG A 131 -9.23 4.09 3.39
CA ARG A 131 -8.60 5.31 3.91
C ARG A 131 -7.09 5.31 3.66
N LYS A 132 -6.53 6.50 3.45
CA LYS A 132 -5.08 6.74 3.36
C LYS A 132 -4.46 6.80 4.76
N PRO A 133 -3.13 6.64 4.92
CA PRO A 133 -2.48 6.80 6.23
C PRO A 133 -2.69 8.20 6.81
N THR A 134 -2.79 8.32 8.15
CA THR A 134 -2.92 9.62 8.84
C THR A 134 -1.58 10.36 8.74
N GLN A 135 -0.48 9.66 9.01
CA GLN A 135 0.88 10.11 8.68
C GLN A 135 1.75 8.92 8.27
N SER A 136 2.48 9.04 7.17
CA SER A 136 3.27 7.93 6.60
C SER A 136 4.74 7.94 6.98
N VAL A 137 5.27 8.98 7.64
CA VAL A 137 6.71 9.06 7.95
C VAL A 137 6.97 9.60 9.35
N ARG A 138 7.40 8.72 10.25
CA ARG A 138 7.95 9.12 11.54
C ARG A 138 9.13 8.23 11.90
N THR A 139 10.31 8.83 12.07
CA THR A 139 11.51 8.13 12.55
C THR A 139 11.54 7.99 14.08
N ARG A 140 10.75 8.79 14.83
CA ARG A 140 10.57 8.70 16.30
C ARG A 140 9.17 9.15 16.76
N LEU A 141 8.58 8.45 17.72
CA LEU A 141 7.40 8.91 18.47
C LEU A 141 7.76 10.17 19.29
N ARG A 142 6.92 11.23 19.30
CA ARG A 142 7.05 12.29 20.33
C ARG A 142 6.53 11.73 21.65
N HIS A 143 7.20 12.03 22.76
CA HIS A 143 6.63 11.83 24.08
C HIS A 143 5.32 12.62 24.21
N GLY A 144 4.22 11.95 24.55
CA GLY A 144 2.97 12.60 24.96
C GLY A 144 1.68 12.29 24.18
N GLN A 145 1.67 11.53 23.08
CA GLN A 145 0.39 11.12 22.45
C GLN A 145 -0.32 10.06 23.31
N ARG A 146 -1.48 10.41 23.88
CA ARG A 146 -2.38 9.50 24.63
C ARG A 146 -2.97 8.43 23.70
N ARG A 147 -3.07 7.21 24.23
CA ARG A 147 -3.23 5.92 23.51
C ARG A 147 -4.68 5.42 23.40
N GLN A 148 -5.54 6.03 22.60
CA GLN A 148 -6.79 5.36 22.22
C GLN A 148 -6.96 5.45 20.69
N ASN A 149 -7.12 4.30 20.05
CA ASN A 149 -7.44 4.12 18.61
C ASN A 149 -6.32 4.40 17.61
N VAL A 150 -5.09 3.96 17.93
CA VAL A 150 -3.92 4.09 17.05
C VAL A 150 -3.49 2.72 16.51
N GLN A 151 -3.48 2.55 15.19
CA GLN A 151 -2.82 1.42 14.54
C GLN A 151 -1.40 1.83 14.11
N VAL A 152 -0.40 1.22 14.75
CA VAL A 152 1.00 1.38 14.37
C VAL A 152 1.45 0.15 13.60
N THR A 153 1.89 0.36 12.37
CA THR A 153 2.51 -0.70 11.57
C THR A 153 4.01 -0.42 11.46
N ARG A 154 4.80 -1.39 11.90
CA ARG A 154 6.25 -1.38 11.79
C ARG A 154 6.64 -2.42 10.76
N HIS A 155 7.55 -2.05 9.87
CA HIS A 155 8.05 -2.96 8.85
C HIS A 155 8.84 -4.10 9.52
N LEU A 156 8.32 -5.32 9.43
CA LEU A 156 9.03 -6.57 9.69
C LEU A 156 9.00 -7.40 8.41
N TYR A 157 9.66 -6.92 7.37
CA TYR A 157 10.02 -7.78 6.23
C TYR A 157 11.51 -8.15 6.37
N GLN A 158 11.80 -9.03 7.32
CA GLN A 158 13.01 -9.84 7.33
C GLN A 158 12.61 -11.27 6.96
N GLY A 159 12.49 -11.54 5.65
CA GLY A 159 12.54 -12.87 5.03
C GLY A 159 12.02 -14.07 5.84
N ARG A 160 10.83 -13.98 6.44
CA ARG A 160 10.21 -15.14 7.12
C ARG A 160 8.75 -15.29 6.72
N HIS A 161 8.50 -16.47 6.19
CA HIS A 161 7.25 -17.07 5.74
C HIS A 161 5.98 -16.59 6.46
N LEU A 162 5.09 -15.95 5.70
CA LEU A 162 3.65 -16.03 5.95
C LEU A 162 3.16 -17.28 5.21
N PRO A 163 2.67 -18.33 5.89
CA PRO A 163 2.05 -19.45 5.21
C PRO A 163 0.79 -18.94 4.50
N ALA A 164 0.65 -19.29 3.21
CA ALA A 164 -0.59 -19.09 2.49
C ALA A 164 -1.68 -19.92 3.18
N ALA A 165 -2.59 -19.26 3.90
CA ALA A 165 -3.78 -19.91 4.42
C ALA A 165 -4.77 -20.12 3.25
N PRO A 166 -5.22 -21.35 2.98
CA PRO A 166 -6.15 -21.60 1.88
C PRO A 166 -7.50 -20.92 2.17
N GLY A 167 -8.01 -20.15 1.20
CA GLY A 167 -9.41 -19.67 1.20
C GLY A 167 -9.67 -18.18 1.46
N ARG A 168 -8.68 -17.28 1.44
CA ARG A 168 -8.91 -15.83 1.69
C ARG A 168 -9.12 -15.03 0.40
N ARG A 169 -10.34 -14.53 0.20
CA ARG A 169 -10.80 -13.68 -0.92
C ARG A 169 -10.38 -12.20 -0.86
N LEU A 170 -9.47 -11.80 0.04
CA LEU A 170 -9.11 -10.38 0.20
C LEU A 170 -8.31 -9.78 -0.97
N PRO A 171 -7.31 -10.45 -1.57
CA PRO A 171 -6.54 -9.84 -2.66
C PRO A 171 -7.39 -9.56 -3.91
N ALA A 172 -8.37 -10.44 -4.18
CA ALA A 172 -9.17 -10.39 -5.39
C ALA A 172 -10.23 -9.26 -5.40
N LEU A 173 -10.67 -8.77 -4.24
CA LEU A 173 -11.67 -7.70 -4.18
C LEU A 173 -11.05 -6.30 -4.35
N LEU A 174 -9.80 -6.11 -3.94
CA LEU A 174 -9.10 -4.81 -4.05
C LEU A 174 -8.75 -4.44 -5.51
N LEU A 175 -8.59 -5.42 -6.39
CA LEU A 175 -7.89 -5.23 -7.67
C LEU A 175 -8.80 -5.30 -8.91
N ARG A 176 -10.09 -5.62 -8.77
CA ARG A 176 -11.04 -5.71 -9.90
C ARG A 176 -11.30 -4.40 -10.63
N GLY A 177 -10.85 -3.25 -10.11
CA GLY A 177 -11.10 -1.94 -10.70
C GLY A 177 -9.85 -1.10 -11.05
N GLN A 178 -8.63 -1.63 -10.91
CA GLN A 178 -7.40 -0.80 -10.95
C GLN A 178 -6.37 -1.17 -12.01
N ALA A 179 -6.47 -2.34 -12.64
CA ALA A 179 -5.57 -2.73 -13.71
C ALA A 179 -6.12 -2.23 -15.06
N VAL A 180 -5.51 -1.18 -15.60
CA VAL A 180 -5.70 -0.82 -17.02
C VAL A 180 -4.81 -1.75 -17.83
N LEU A 181 -5.38 -2.53 -18.75
CA LEU A 181 -4.59 -3.25 -19.75
C LEU A 181 -3.83 -2.22 -20.59
N ALA A 182 -2.52 -2.15 -20.43
CA ALA A 182 -1.64 -1.41 -21.32
C ALA A 182 -0.87 -2.42 -22.17
N HIS A 183 -1.28 -2.59 -23.43
CA HIS A 183 -0.49 -3.35 -24.41
C HIS A 183 0.73 -2.52 -24.81
N ARG A 184 1.93 -3.00 -24.47
CA ARG A 184 3.18 -2.65 -25.16
C ARG A 184 4.06 -3.88 -25.28
#